data_AF-A0AAD1RY79-F1
#
_entry.id   AF-A0AAD1RY79-F1
#
_cell.length_a   1.000
_cell.length_b   1.000
_cell.length_c   1.000
_cell.angle_alpha   90.00
_cell.angle_beta   90.00
_cell.angle_gamma   90.00
#
_symmetry.space_group_name_H-M   'P 1'
#
loop_
_entity.id
_entity.type
_entity.pdbx_description
1 polymer ?
#
loop_
_entity_poly.entity_id
_entity_poly.type
_entity_poly.pdbx_seq_one_letter_code
_entity_poly.pdbx_strand_id
1 'polypeptide(L)'
;MEKILKSVFVLLVATSFTLAKDEKATAKPQTLSRGWGDSLDWVQTYEEALYKAKSGNKPLMVINHREDCPHSQALKKAFAEHKGIQKLAELFVLLNVIYDPTDKNLLLDGQYVPKVVFIDPSLVVRADLPGKYSNHRYTYEPTDIDLLYENMKKAQKLLKTEL
;
A
#
# COMPACT_ATOMS: atom_id res chain seq x y z
N MET A 1 -61.29 -22.42 -21.39
CA MET A 1 -60.62 -21.30 -20.69
C MET A 1 -59.60 -21.74 -19.63
N GLU A 2 -59.69 -22.94 -19.04
CA GLU A 2 -58.72 -23.39 -18.01
C GLU A 2 -57.30 -23.74 -18.50
N LYS A 3 -57.13 -24.18 -19.75
CA LYS A 3 -55.81 -24.60 -20.27
C LYS A 3 -54.86 -23.43 -20.55
N ILE A 4 -55.42 -22.26 -20.88
CA ILE A 4 -54.65 -21.04 -21.20
C ILE A 4 -54.09 -20.41 -19.91
N LEU A 5 -54.85 -20.46 -18.81
CA LEU A 5 -54.45 -19.91 -17.52
C LEU A 5 -53.25 -20.65 -16.91
N LYS A 6 -53.17 -21.98 -17.10
CA LYS A 6 -52.03 -22.78 -16.61
C LYS A 6 -50.75 -22.55 -17.41
N SER A 7 -50.87 -22.28 -18.72
CA SER A 7 -49.69 -22.04 -19.58
C SER A 7 -49.05 -20.67 -19.35
N VAL A 8 -49.83 -19.65 -18.97
CA VAL A 8 -49.31 -18.32 -18.60
C VAL A 8 -48.64 -18.35 -17.23
N PHE A 9 -49.16 -19.14 -16.29
CA PHE A 9 -48.56 -19.26 -14.95
C PHE A 9 -47.21 -20.01 -14.95
N VAL A 10 -47.05 -21.01 -15.83
CA VAL A 10 -45.76 -21.72 -15.98
C VAL A 10 -44.69 -20.84 -16.63
N LEU A 11 -45.06 -19.90 -17.50
CA LEU A 11 -44.12 -18.99 -18.14
C LEU A 11 -43.62 -17.87 -17.20
N LEU A 12 -44.41 -17.50 -16.19
CA LEU A 12 -44.09 -16.42 -15.24
C LEU A 12 -43.14 -16.85 -14.11
N VAL A 13 -43.04 -18.16 -13.84
CA VAL A 13 -42.11 -18.72 -12.84
C VAL A 13 -40.71 -18.95 -13.44
N ALA A 14 -40.59 -19.04 -14.77
CA ALA A 14 -39.31 -19.27 -15.43
C ALA A 14 -38.45 -18.00 -15.60
N THR A 15 -39.02 -16.81 -15.49
CA THR A 15 -38.30 -15.53 -15.70
C THR A 15 -37.81 -14.86 -14.41
N SER A 16 -38.06 -15.44 -13.23
CA SER A 16 -37.72 -14.81 -11.94
C SER A 16 -36.40 -15.29 -11.30
N PHE A 17 -35.63 -16.16 -11.97
CA PHE A 17 -34.39 -16.74 -11.40
C PHE A 17 -33.07 -16.09 -11.90
N THR A 18 -33.10 -14.93 -12.55
CA THR A 18 -31.88 -14.28 -13.03
C THR A 18 -31.74 -12.85 -12.50
N LEU A 19 -31.74 -12.64 -11.19
CA LEU A 19 -31.26 -11.37 -10.60
C LEU A 19 -31.04 -11.49 -9.09
N ALA A 20 -30.11 -12.36 -8.69
CA ALA A 20 -29.47 -12.28 -7.38
C ALA A 20 -28.13 -13.01 -7.41
N LYS A 21 -27.22 -12.59 -8.30
CA LYS A 21 -25.80 -12.86 -8.09
C LYS A 21 -25.28 -11.70 -7.25
N ASP A 22 -25.61 -11.72 -5.96
CA ASP A 22 -24.83 -11.00 -4.96
C ASP A 22 -23.43 -11.65 -5.00
N GLU A 23 -22.55 -11.11 -5.82
CA GLU A 23 -21.11 -11.26 -5.61
C GLU A 23 -20.78 -10.52 -4.33
N LYS A 24 -21.17 -11.11 -3.19
CA LYS A 24 -20.55 -10.83 -1.91
C LYS A 24 -19.11 -11.27 -2.10
N ALA A 25 -18.28 -10.33 -2.54
CA ALA A 25 -16.84 -10.49 -2.62
C ALA A 25 -16.44 -11.06 -1.26
N THR A 26 -16.05 -12.33 -1.25
CA THR A 26 -15.48 -12.98 -0.09
C THR A 26 -14.22 -12.19 0.21
N ALA A 27 -14.32 -11.24 1.15
CA ALA A 27 -13.21 -10.42 1.57
C ALA A 27 -12.14 -11.42 2.05
N LYS A 28 -11.09 -11.59 1.25
CA LYS A 28 -9.93 -12.37 1.65
C LYS A 28 -9.47 -11.83 3.01
N PRO A 29 -9.04 -12.67 3.95
CA PRO A 29 -8.49 -12.19 5.22
C PRO A 29 -7.50 -11.06 4.96
N GLN A 30 -7.68 -9.91 5.60
CA GLN A 30 -6.80 -8.77 5.38
C GLN A 30 -5.40 -9.15 5.87
N THR A 31 -4.49 -9.36 4.91
CA THR A 31 -3.07 -9.55 5.21
C THR A 31 -2.46 -8.19 5.55
N LEU A 32 -1.44 -8.17 6.42
CA LEU A 32 -0.72 -6.93 6.73
C LEU A 32 -0.06 -6.32 5.48
N SER A 33 0.26 -7.15 4.48
CA SER A 33 0.81 -6.69 3.19
C SER A 33 -0.16 -5.85 2.37
N ARG A 34 -1.47 -6.12 2.46
CA ARG A 34 -2.53 -5.44 1.69
C ARG A 34 -2.30 -5.42 0.17
N GLY A 35 -1.49 -6.34 -0.36
CA GLY A 35 -1.11 -6.42 -1.77
C GLY A 35 0.17 -5.67 -2.15
N TRP A 36 0.92 -5.08 -1.21
CA TRP A 36 2.23 -4.47 -1.45
C TRP A 36 3.38 -5.50 -1.57
N GLY A 37 3.14 -6.77 -1.25
CA GLY A 37 4.15 -7.81 -1.27
C GLY A 37 3.85 -8.83 -0.19
N ASP A 38 3.15 -9.90 -0.57
CA ASP A 38 2.61 -10.89 0.38
C ASP A 38 3.69 -11.79 1.00
N SER A 39 4.87 -11.85 0.38
CA SER A 39 6.03 -12.58 0.88
C SER A 39 6.94 -11.75 1.80
N LEU A 40 6.62 -10.47 2.02
CA LEU A 40 7.41 -9.56 2.85
C LEU A 40 6.89 -9.54 4.29
N ASP A 41 7.79 -9.27 5.23
CA ASP A 41 7.47 -9.15 6.65
C ASP A 41 7.01 -7.73 7.00
N TRP A 42 5.70 -7.54 7.19
CA TRP A 42 5.10 -6.26 7.52
C TRP A 42 4.86 -6.11 9.03
N VAL A 43 5.20 -4.96 9.57
CA VAL A 43 4.88 -4.59 10.96
C VAL A 43 3.50 -3.92 11.04
N GLN A 44 2.88 -3.97 12.22
CA GLN A 44 1.51 -3.52 12.38
C GLN A 44 1.40 -2.04 12.78
N THR A 45 2.32 -1.56 13.63
CA THR A 45 2.26 -0.19 14.16
C THR A 45 3.53 0.60 13.90
N TYR A 46 3.42 1.92 13.98
CA TYR A 46 4.55 2.82 13.76
C TYR A 46 5.58 2.73 14.89
N GLU A 47 5.13 2.58 16.14
CA GLU A 47 5.99 2.42 17.31
C GLU A 47 6.81 1.13 17.22
N GLU A 48 6.18 0.03 16.80
CA GLU A 48 6.86 -1.24 16.53
C GLU A 48 7.88 -1.07 15.40
N ALA A 49 7.52 -0.36 14.34
CA ALA A 49 8.38 -0.09 13.20
C ALA A 49 9.64 0.68 13.61
N LEU A 50 9.48 1.75 14.39
CA LEU A 50 10.59 2.57 14.90
C LEU A 50 11.48 1.78 15.86
N TYR A 51 10.87 1.00 16.76
CA TYR A 51 11.61 0.14 17.67
C TYR A 51 12.47 -0.89 16.92
N LYS A 52 11.89 -1.60 15.94
CA LYS A 52 12.59 -2.58 15.11
C LYS A 52 13.66 -1.94 14.23
N ALA A 53 13.42 -0.75 13.69
CA ALA A 53 14.38 -0.02 12.87
C ALA A 53 15.63 0.34 13.67
N LYS A 54 15.43 0.92 14.86
CA LYS A 54 16.51 1.31 15.76
C LYS A 54 17.27 0.11 16.33
N SER A 55 16.55 -0.88 16.85
CA SER A 55 17.17 -2.06 17.47
C SER A 55 17.85 -2.99 16.46
N GLY A 56 17.28 -3.11 15.26
CA GLY A 56 17.81 -3.95 14.18
C GLY A 56 18.82 -3.23 13.27
N ASN A 57 19.07 -1.94 13.50
CA ASN A 57 19.88 -1.08 12.62
C ASN A 57 19.47 -1.20 11.13
N LYS A 58 18.16 -1.22 10.87
CA LYS A 58 17.56 -1.34 9.54
C LYS A 58 16.75 -0.09 9.21
N PRO A 59 16.86 0.46 7.99
CA PRO A 59 16.03 1.58 7.58
C PRO A 59 14.56 1.16 7.56
N LEU A 60 13.68 2.08 7.92
CA LEU A 60 12.23 1.90 7.89
C LEU A 60 11.66 2.52 6.62
N MET A 61 10.81 1.77 5.93
CA MET A 61 10.00 2.23 4.81
C MET A 61 8.54 2.28 5.23
N VAL A 62 7.94 3.46 5.20
CA VAL A 62 6.53 3.69 5.53
C VAL A 62 5.77 4.03 4.25
N ILE A 63 4.72 3.27 3.97
CA ILE A 63 3.81 3.50 2.85
C ILE A 63 2.45 3.94 3.40
N ASN A 64 2.11 5.21 3.22
CA ASN A 64 0.77 5.71 3.49
C ASN A 64 -0.07 5.64 2.21
N HIS A 65 -1.18 4.92 2.24
CA HIS A 65 -2.01 4.67 1.06
C HIS A 65 -3.50 4.61 1.43
N ARG A 66 -4.39 4.52 0.44
CA ARG A 66 -5.81 4.22 0.68
C ARG A 66 -6.30 3.16 -0.30
N GLU A 67 -7.22 2.31 0.17
CA GLU A 67 -7.81 1.26 -0.67
C GLU A 67 -8.78 1.84 -1.72
N ASP A 68 -9.38 3.01 -1.46
CA ASP A 68 -10.31 3.72 -2.35
C ASP A 68 -9.62 4.80 -3.22
N CYS A 69 -8.29 4.74 -3.35
CA CYS A 69 -7.51 5.69 -4.13
C CYS A 69 -6.89 5.02 -5.38
N PRO A 70 -7.27 5.44 -6.61
CA PRO A 70 -6.72 4.87 -7.84
C PRO A 70 -5.19 4.99 -7.95
N HIS A 71 -4.61 6.10 -7.50
CA HIS A 71 -3.15 6.29 -7.51
C HIS A 71 -2.44 5.34 -6.54
N SER A 72 -3.03 5.09 -5.37
CA SER A 72 -2.51 4.13 -4.40
C SER A 72 -2.56 2.70 -4.94
N GLN A 73 -3.68 2.31 -5.56
CA GLN A 73 -3.84 1.00 -6.18
C GLN A 73 -2.84 0.79 -7.34
N ALA A 74 -2.64 1.80 -8.18
CA ALA A 74 -1.71 1.73 -9.30
C ALA A 74 -0.25 1.58 -8.81
N LEU A 75 0.17 2.38 -7.83
CA LEU A 75 1.51 2.27 -7.26
C LEU A 75 1.71 0.93 -6.54
N LYS A 76 0.71 0.47 -5.78
CA LYS A 76 0.73 -0.83 -5.10
C LYS A 76 1.00 -1.98 -6.07
N LYS A 77 0.30 -1.98 -7.21
CA LYS A 77 0.51 -2.98 -8.27
C LYS A 77 1.93 -2.92 -8.82
N ALA A 78 2.42 -1.73 -9.19
CA ALA A 78 3.78 -1.57 -9.71
C ALA A 78 4.85 -2.00 -8.70
N PHE A 79 4.66 -1.68 -7.42
CA PHE A 79 5.55 -2.09 -6.34
C PHE A 79 5.60 -3.61 -6.16
N ALA A 80 4.44 -4.28 -6.18
CA ALA A 80 4.33 -5.73 -6.03
C ALA A 80 4.97 -6.49 -7.21
N GLU A 81 4.85 -5.95 -8.43
CA GLU A 81 5.38 -6.57 -9.66
C GLU A 81 6.90 -6.34 -9.84
N HIS A 82 7.45 -5.29 -9.22
CA HIS A 82 8.85 -4.92 -9.38
C HIS A 82 9.80 -5.79 -8.52
N LYS A 83 10.35 -6.84 -9.12
CA LYS A 83 11.25 -7.81 -8.45
C LYS A 83 12.41 -7.19 -7.68
N GLY A 84 13.02 -6.13 -8.22
CA GLY A 84 14.14 -5.44 -7.55
C GLY A 84 13.71 -4.73 -6.26
N ILE A 85 12.48 -4.24 -6.22
CA ILE A 85 11.91 -3.55 -5.06
C ILE A 85 11.54 -4.58 -4.02
N GLN A 86 10.86 -5.67 -4.41
CA GLN A 86 10.53 -6.77 -3.51
C GLN A 86 11.77 -7.32 -2.80
N LYS A 87 12.85 -7.61 -3.55
CA LYS A 87 14.11 -8.08 -2.97
C LYS A 87 14.77 -7.04 -2.07
N LEU A 88 14.75 -5.77 -2.46
CA LEU A 88 15.37 -4.71 -1.66
C LEU A 88 14.58 -4.43 -0.39
N ALA A 89 13.25 -4.57 -0.42
CA ALA A 89 12.34 -4.35 0.71
C ALA A 89 12.60 -5.32 1.88
N GLU A 90 13.14 -6.52 1.63
CA GLU A 90 13.59 -7.47 2.67
C GLU A 90 14.66 -6.88 3.61
N LEU A 91 15.37 -5.84 3.16
CA LEU A 91 16.40 -5.16 3.94
C LEU A 91 15.86 -4.01 4.80
N PHE A 92 14.56 -3.75 4.73
CA PHE A 92 13.88 -2.68 5.46
C PHE A 92 12.97 -3.24 6.55
N VAL A 93 12.66 -2.41 7.53
CA VAL A 93 11.43 -2.58 8.30
C VAL A 93 10.29 -1.99 7.48
N LEU A 94 9.21 -2.76 7.27
CA LEU A 94 8.15 -2.39 6.33
C LEU A 94 6.85 -2.12 7.07
N LEU A 95 6.32 -0.91 6.91
CA LEU A 95 5.02 -0.51 7.43
C LEU A 95 4.17 0.05 6.30
N ASN A 96 2.92 -0.38 6.22
CA ASN A 96 1.92 0.33 5.42
C ASN A 96 0.70 0.70 6.28
N VAL A 97 0.20 1.92 6.07
CA VAL A 97 -0.90 2.52 6.82
C VAL A 97 -1.98 3.00 5.84
N ILE A 98 -3.25 2.79 6.21
CA ILE A 98 -4.41 3.23 5.41
C ILE A 98 -4.97 4.59 5.87
N TYR A 99 -4.71 4.93 7.14
CA TYR A 99 -5.27 6.12 7.77
C TYR A 99 -4.25 7.25 7.78
N ASP A 100 -4.75 8.49 7.70
CA ASP A 100 -3.91 9.67 7.86
C ASP A 100 -3.24 9.58 9.23
N PRO A 101 -1.89 9.49 9.26
CA PRO A 101 -1.19 9.30 10.52
C PRO A 101 -1.43 10.52 11.42
N THR A 102 -1.78 10.26 12.68
CA THR A 102 -1.92 11.30 13.71
C THR A 102 -0.58 11.96 14.04
N ASP A 103 0.52 11.26 13.78
CA ASP A 103 1.88 11.78 13.94
C ASP A 103 2.21 12.81 12.85
N LYS A 104 2.47 14.05 13.28
CA LYS A 104 2.89 15.16 12.42
C LYS A 104 4.17 14.86 11.63
N ASN A 105 5.04 13.98 12.14
CA ASN A 105 6.26 13.56 11.47
C ASN A 105 5.97 12.76 10.19
N LEU A 106 4.80 12.13 10.07
CA LEU A 106 4.37 11.40 8.88
C LEU A 106 3.54 12.28 7.91
N LEU A 107 3.09 13.45 8.36
CA LEU A 107 2.41 14.43 7.50
C LEU A 107 3.40 15.11 6.54
N LEU A 108 4.65 15.31 6.96
CA LEU A 108 5.74 15.91 6.18
C LEU A 108 5.30 17.18 5.41
N ASP A 109 4.94 17.03 4.14
CA ASP A 109 4.65 18.11 3.18
C ASP A 109 3.16 18.23 2.80
N GLY A 110 2.23 17.52 3.45
CA GLY A 110 0.79 17.69 3.23
C GLY A 110 -0.07 16.49 3.60
N GLN A 111 -1.36 16.52 3.29
CA GLN A 111 -2.25 15.35 3.44
C GLN A 111 -2.62 14.84 2.04
N TYR A 112 -1.92 13.81 1.57
CA TYR A 112 -2.16 13.16 0.29
C TYR A 112 -1.69 11.71 0.33
N VAL A 113 -2.16 10.90 -0.62
CA VAL A 113 -1.76 9.50 -0.80
C VAL A 113 -1.63 9.16 -2.29
N PRO A 114 -0.77 8.22 -2.69
CA PRO A 114 0.16 7.47 -1.82
C PRO A 114 1.37 8.32 -1.41
N LYS A 115 1.99 7.96 -0.28
CA LYS A 115 3.31 8.45 0.14
C LYS A 115 4.22 7.31 0.52
N VAL A 116 5.47 7.42 0.11
CA VAL A 116 6.54 6.51 0.52
C VAL A 116 7.64 7.31 1.19
N VAL A 117 7.86 7.04 2.48
CA VAL A 117 8.80 7.75 3.34
C VAL A 117 9.83 6.78 3.87
N PHE A 118 11.09 7.21 3.90
CA PHE A 118 12.20 6.46 4.49
C PHE A 118 12.65 7.11 5.79
N ILE A 119 12.91 6.29 6.81
CA ILE A 119 13.40 6.71 8.12
C ILE A 119 14.68 5.92 8.40
N ASP A 120 15.74 6.64 8.75
CA ASP A 120 17.03 6.06 9.14
C ASP A 120 16.94 5.42 10.55
N PRO A 121 17.74 4.40 10.90
CA PRO A 121 17.79 3.83 12.25
C PRO A 121 18.06 4.85 13.37
N SER A 122 18.65 6.00 13.05
CA SER A 122 18.76 7.16 13.95
C SER A 122 17.43 7.86 14.26
N LEU A 123 16.32 7.36 13.72
CA LEU A 123 14.96 7.90 13.78
C LEU A 123 14.78 9.24 13.04
N VAL A 124 15.70 9.55 12.11
CA VAL A 124 15.63 10.73 11.26
C VAL A 124 14.92 10.39 9.96
N VAL A 125 13.91 11.19 9.59
CA VAL A 125 13.25 11.09 8.28
C VAL A 125 14.23 11.50 7.18
N ARG A 126 14.36 10.68 6.12
CA ARG A 126 15.20 10.94 4.95
C ARG A 126 14.53 11.90 3.96
N ALA A 127 14.34 13.15 4.39
CA ALA A 127 13.76 14.23 3.57
C ALA A 127 14.64 14.61 2.35
N ASP A 128 15.89 14.14 2.31
CA ASP A 128 16.82 14.25 1.19
C ASP A 128 16.48 13.34 0.00
N LEU A 129 15.50 12.44 0.15
CA LEU A 129 15.08 11.48 -0.88
C LEU A 129 13.67 11.78 -1.43
N PRO A 130 13.44 12.92 -2.10
CA PRO A 130 12.16 13.20 -2.73
C PRO A 130 11.95 12.33 -3.97
N GLY A 131 10.68 12.08 -4.28
CA GLY A 131 10.21 11.68 -5.60
C GLY A 131 10.30 12.84 -6.60
N LYS A 132 9.55 12.71 -7.69
CA LYS A 132 9.63 13.60 -8.86
C LYS A 132 8.86 14.91 -8.71
N TYR A 133 7.78 14.90 -7.91
CA TYR A 133 6.80 15.99 -7.88
C TYR A 133 7.09 16.96 -6.73
N SER A 134 7.37 18.23 -7.05
CA SER A 134 7.74 19.23 -6.04
C SER A 134 6.60 19.58 -5.07
N ASN A 135 5.35 19.49 -5.52
CA ASN A 135 4.15 19.72 -4.72
C ASN A 135 3.70 18.49 -3.91
N HIS A 136 4.26 17.31 -4.20
CA HIS A 136 3.97 16.05 -3.52
C HIS A 136 5.26 15.22 -3.43
N ARG A 137 6.20 15.67 -2.60
CA ARG A 137 7.60 15.22 -2.63
C ARG A 137 7.79 13.74 -2.32
N TYR A 138 6.81 13.06 -1.74
CA TYR A 138 6.90 11.65 -1.35
C TYR A 138 5.93 10.76 -2.13
N THR A 139 5.24 11.29 -3.15
CA THR A 139 4.42 10.48 -4.06
C THR A 139 5.26 9.91 -5.20
N TYR A 140 4.80 8.76 -5.71
CA TYR A 140 5.37 8.08 -6.86
C TYR A 140 4.21 7.57 -7.73
N GLU A 141 4.33 7.73 -9.04
CA GLU A 141 3.45 7.06 -9.99
C GLU A 141 4.06 5.73 -10.45
N PRO A 142 3.28 4.81 -11.06
CA PRO A 142 3.83 3.58 -11.64
C PRO A 142 4.98 3.82 -12.63
N THR A 143 4.95 4.92 -13.36
CA THR A 143 5.99 5.35 -14.30
C THR A 143 7.28 5.79 -13.63
N ASP A 144 7.24 6.13 -12.33
CA ASP A 144 8.37 6.54 -11.52
C ASP A 144 8.89 5.40 -10.61
N ILE A 145 8.47 4.15 -10.85
CA ILE A 145 8.81 3.01 -9.99
C ILE A 145 10.33 2.76 -9.91
N ASP A 146 11.05 3.01 -10.99
CA ASP A 146 12.51 2.91 -11.02
C ASP A 146 13.16 4.00 -10.15
N LEU A 147 12.58 5.21 -10.11
CA LEU A 147 13.03 6.27 -9.20
C LEU A 147 12.81 5.87 -7.74
N LEU A 148 11.67 5.24 -7.42
CA LEU A 148 11.45 4.67 -6.09
C LEU A 148 12.52 3.63 -5.75
N TYR A 149 12.85 2.74 -6.69
CA TYR A 149 13.92 1.76 -6.52
C TYR A 149 15.29 2.41 -6.26
N GLU A 150 15.64 3.48 -6.99
CA GLU A 150 16.86 4.25 -6.73
C GLU A 150 16.86 4.91 -5.34
N ASN A 151 15.72 5.48 -4.92
CA ASN A 151 15.59 6.07 -3.59
C ASN A 151 15.66 5.03 -2.48
N MET A 152 15.11 3.82 -2.67
CA MET A 152 15.31 2.71 -1.75
C MET A 152 16.80 2.35 -1.64
N LYS A 153 17.54 2.27 -2.74
CA LYS A 153 19.00 2.01 -2.71
C LYS A 153 19.77 3.09 -1.95
N LYS A 154 19.34 4.35 -2.04
CA LYS A 154 19.94 5.46 -1.27
C LYS A 154 19.54 5.41 0.20
N ALA A 155 18.30 5.03 0.53
CA ALA A 155 17.81 4.88 1.89
C ALA A 155 18.46 3.71 2.63
N GLN A 156 18.85 2.66 1.90
CA GLN A 156 19.63 1.53 2.43
C GLN A 156 21.00 1.99 2.96
N LYS A 157 21.57 3.06 2.38
CA LYS A 157 22.81 3.67 2.86
C LYS A 157 22.46 4.56 4.05
N LEU A 158 22.77 4.06 5.24
CA LEU A 158 22.50 4.72 6.51
C LEU A 158 23.24 6.07 6.61
N LEU A 159 22.65 7.01 7.34
CA LEU A 159 23.28 8.28 7.64
C LEU A 159 24.55 8.04 8.46
N LYS A 160 25.63 8.74 8.11
CA LYS A 160 26.84 8.71 8.91
C LYS A 160 26.56 9.42 10.23
N THR A 161 26.83 8.75 11.33
CA THR A 161 26.95 9.43 12.61
C THR A 161 28.24 10.24 12.55
N GLU A 162 28.14 11.57 12.53
CA GLU A 162 29.31 12.41 12.79
C GLU A 162 29.78 12.04 14.21
N LEU A 163 30.95 11.39 14.30
CA LEU A 163 31.66 11.07 15.53
C LEU A 163 32.83 12.04 15.69
#